data_AF-A0A2M7VP64-F1
#
_entry.id   AF-A0A2M7VP64-F1
#
_cell.length_a   1.000
_cell.length_b   1.000
_cell.length_c   1.000
_cell.angle_alpha   90.00
_cell.angle_beta   90.00
_cell.angle_gamma   90.00
#
_symmetry.space_group_name_H-M   'P 1'
#
loop_
_entity.id
_entity.type
_entity.pdbx_description
1 polymer ?
#
loop_
_entity_poly.entity_id
_entity_poly.type
_entity_poly.pdbx_seq_one_letter_code
_entity_poly.pdbx_strand_id
1 'polypeptide(L)'
;LLQAEQFLPIVPKATQGNTAVNYIFEPNQADIVAELIPKSLKIQLYKAIRDSFASEHGARMTAMHKATDNATELRDALKLSYNKARQASITNEILEIVGGAEALNN
;
A
#
# COMPACT_ATOMS: atom_id res chain seq x y z
N LEU A 1 -0.03 -11.21 1.02
CA LEU A 1 0.55 -12.37 1.73
C LEU A 1 1.97 -12.54 1.23
N LEU A 2 2.98 -12.48 2.10
CA LEU A 2 4.37 -12.68 1.67
C LEU A 2 4.54 -14.14 1.22
N GLN A 3 4.84 -14.34 -0.06
CA GLN A 3 5.21 -15.65 -0.60
C GLN A 3 6.73 -15.75 -0.66
N ALA A 4 7.28 -16.71 0.07
CA ALA A 4 8.69 -17.06 -0.02
C ALA A 4 8.82 -18.26 -0.97
N GLU A 5 9.42 -18.02 -2.13
CA GLU A 5 9.80 -19.08 -3.07
C GLU A 5 11.28 -19.41 -2.90
N GLN A 6 11.61 -20.69 -2.85
CA GLN A 6 13.00 -21.14 -2.84
C GLN A 6 13.64 -20.82 -4.19
N PHE A 7 14.63 -19.93 -4.19
CA PHE A 7 15.36 -19.53 -5.40
C PHE A 7 16.51 -20.50 -5.71
N LEU A 8 17.33 -20.79 -4.69
CA LEU A 8 18.42 -21.76 -4.73
C LEU A 8 18.51 -22.48 -3.38
N PRO A 9 18.92 -23.77 -3.35
CA PRO A 9 19.09 -24.67 -4.49
C PRO A 9 17.76 -25.06 -5.14
N ILE A 10 17.77 -25.38 -6.43
CA ILE A 10 16.58 -25.84 -7.16
C ILE A 10 16.20 -27.23 -6.63
N VAL A 11 15.07 -27.32 -5.92
CA VAL A 11 14.55 -28.62 -5.46
C VAL A 11 13.80 -29.26 -6.63
N PRO A 12 14.17 -30.48 -7.06
CA PRO A 12 13.42 -31.20 -8.07
C PRO A 12 12.00 -31.47 -7.52
N LYS A 13 10.98 -30.92 -8.19
CA LYS A 13 9.59 -31.31 -7.90
C LYS A 13 9.44 -32.79 -8.24
N ALA A 14 8.97 -33.58 -7.28
CA ALA A 14 8.66 -34.99 -7.50
C ALA A 14 7.59 -35.13 -8.59
N THR A 15 7.99 -35.48 -9.81
CA THR A 15 7.08 -35.79 -10.91
C THR A 15 6.57 -37.22 -10.75
N GLN A 16 5.27 -37.37 -10.46
CA GLN A 16 4.60 -38.65 -10.65
C GLN A 16 4.34 -38.84 -12.15
N GLY A 17 5.02 -39.81 -12.76
CA GLY A 17 4.84 -40.21 -14.15
C GLY A 17 6.04 -39.87 -15.03
N ASN A 18 6.84 -40.90 -15.33
CA ASN A 18 7.91 -40.84 -16.32
C ASN A 18 7.32 -40.89 -17.73
N THR A 19 6.67 -39.81 -18.18
CA THR A 19 6.34 -39.66 -19.60
C THR A 19 7.62 -39.20 -20.30
N ALA A 20 8.49 -40.16 -20.62
CA ALA A 20 9.68 -39.92 -21.43
C ALA A 20 9.24 -39.54 -22.85
N VAL A 21 8.94 -38.26 -23.05
CA VAL A 21 8.73 -37.68 -24.38
C VAL A 21 10.10 -37.55 -25.02
N ASN A 22 10.28 -38.18 -26.19
CA ASN A 22 11.52 -38.09 -26.96
C ASN A 22 11.68 -36.68 -27.54
N TYR A 23 12.42 -35.83 -26.83
CA TYR A 23 12.85 -34.52 -27.34
C TYR A 23 14.14 -34.68 -28.14
N ILE A 24 14.19 -34.09 -29.34
CA ILE A 24 15.44 -33.91 -30.09
C ILE A 24 16.11 -32.66 -29.52
N PHE A 25 17.31 -32.82 -28.96
CA PHE A 25 18.10 -31.72 -28.39
C PHE A 25 19.14 -31.26 -29.40
N GLU A 26 19.04 -30.00 -29.85
CA GLU A 26 20.06 -29.34 -30.66
C GLU A 26 20.57 -28.11 -29.89
N PRO A 27 21.88 -27.93 -29.66
CA PRO A 27 23.04 -28.71 -30.13
C PRO A 27 23.39 -29.93 -29.25
N ASN A 28 23.26 -29.85 -27.91
CA ASN A 28 23.32 -31.00 -27.00
C ASN A 28 22.54 -30.69 -25.71
N GLN A 29 22.17 -31.72 -24.95
CA GLN A 29 21.38 -31.56 -23.73
C GLN A 29 22.09 -30.75 -22.63
N ALA A 30 23.41 -30.89 -22.49
CA ALA A 30 24.19 -30.24 -21.45
C ALA A 30 24.26 -28.72 -21.64
N ASP A 31 24.47 -28.27 -22.88
CA ASP A 31 24.56 -26.87 -23.28
C ASP A 31 23.20 -26.18 -23.10
N ILE A 32 22.11 -26.86 -23.47
CA ILE A 32 20.76 -26.34 -23.26
C ILE A 32 20.52 -26.12 -21.77
N VAL A 33 20.85 -27.09 -20.91
CA VAL A 33 20.67 -26.96 -19.46
C VAL A 33 21.57 -25.86 -18.88
N ALA A 34 22.81 -25.75 -19.35
CA ALA A 34 23.76 -24.73 -18.93
C ALA A 34 23.29 -23.30 -19.25
N GLU A 35 22.55 -23.10 -20.34
CA GLU A 35 21.94 -21.81 -20.67
C GLU A 35 20.61 -21.58 -19.93
N LEU A 36 19.77 -22.61 -19.87
CA LEU A 36 18.39 -22.49 -19.42
C LEU A 36 18.29 -22.27 -17.90
N ILE A 37 19.20 -22.86 -17.11
CA ILE A 37 19.24 -22.66 -15.65
C ILE A 37 19.47 -21.18 -15.29
N PRO A 38 20.55 -20.49 -15.74
CA PRO A 38 20.75 -19.07 -15.48
C PRO A 38 19.60 -18.19 -16.00
N LYS A 39 19.03 -18.53 -17.16
CA LYS A 39 17.93 -17.76 -17.77
C LYS A 39 16.66 -17.86 -16.94
N SER A 40 16.32 -19.06 -16.47
CA SER A 40 15.18 -19.31 -15.58
C SER A 40 15.30 -18.52 -14.28
N LEU A 41 16.49 -18.56 -13.65
CA LEU A 41 16.76 -17.81 -12.41
C LEU A 41 16.63 -16.28 -12.63
N LYS A 42 17.16 -15.74 -13.73
CA LYS A 42 17.00 -14.32 -14.08
C LYS A 42 15.52 -13.94 -14.23
N ILE A 43 14.73 -14.77 -14.90
CA ILE A 43 13.30 -14.54 -15.09
C ILE A 43 12.54 -14.59 -13.75
N GLN A 44 12.84 -15.58 -12.90
CA GLN A 44 12.20 -15.71 -11.58
C GLN A 44 12.49 -14.50 -10.69
N LEU A 45 13.75 -14.04 -10.66
CA LEU A 45 14.13 -12.84 -9.92
C LEU A 45 13.45 -11.58 -10.49
N TYR A 46 13.44 -11.43 -11.80
CA TYR A 46 12.78 -10.28 -12.44
C TYR A 46 11.28 -10.24 -12.15
N LYS A 47 10.61 -11.40 -12.19
CA LYS A 47 9.21 -11.55 -11.80
C LYS A 47 9.00 -11.12 -10.34
N ALA A 48 9.80 -11.63 -9.41
CA ALA A 48 9.69 -11.30 -7.98
C ALA A 48 9.81 -9.80 -7.71
N ILE A 49 10.76 -9.12 -8.38
CA ILE A 49 10.92 -7.67 -8.28
C ILE A 49 9.67 -6.95 -8.81
N ARG A 50 9.16 -7.34 -9.98
CA ARG A 50 7.96 -6.73 -10.56
C ARG A 50 6.73 -6.91 -9.70
N ASP A 51 6.53 -8.10 -9.14
CA ASP A 51 5.43 -8.40 -8.22
C ASP A 51 5.54 -7.57 -6.93
N SER A 52 6.77 -7.36 -6.43
CA SER A 52 7.02 -6.49 -5.27
C SER A 52 6.64 -5.03 -5.56
N PHE A 53 7.03 -4.48 -6.71
CA PHE A 53 6.66 -3.11 -7.09
C PHE A 53 5.15 -2.93 -7.25
N ALA A 54 4.47 -3.89 -7.89
CA ALA A 54 3.02 -3.85 -8.03
C ALA A 54 2.32 -3.92 -6.66
N SER A 55 2.79 -4.82 -5.79
CA SER A 55 2.27 -4.97 -4.42
C SER A 55 2.51 -3.72 -3.56
N GLU A 56 3.68 -3.10 -3.67
CA GLU A 56 4.00 -1.84 -2.99
C GLU A 56 3.06 -0.73 -3.46
N HIS A 57 2.83 -0.61 -4.76
CA HIS A 57 1.93 0.41 -5.30
C HIS A 57 0.49 0.23 -4.80
N GLY A 58 -0.02 -1.01 -4.82
CA GLY A 58 -1.34 -1.33 -4.28
C GLY A 58 -1.44 -1.03 -2.78
N ALA A 59 -0.46 -1.44 -1.99
CA ALA A 59 -0.41 -1.16 -0.56
C ALA A 59 -0.36 0.35 -0.28
N ARG A 60 0.44 1.10 -1.05
CA ARG A 60 0.54 2.57 -0.95
C ARG A 60 -0.78 3.24 -1.28
N MET A 61 -1.47 2.82 -2.34
CA MET A 61 -2.79 3.35 -2.69
C MET A 61 -3.79 3.14 -1.56
N THR A 62 -3.88 1.93 -1.01
CA THR A 62 -4.78 1.65 0.12
C THR A 62 -4.42 2.46 1.37
N ALA A 63 -3.12 2.61 1.68
CA ALA A 63 -2.67 3.41 2.81
C ALA A 63 -3.01 4.90 2.64
N MET A 64 -2.82 5.45 1.44
CA MET A 64 -3.12 6.85 1.14
C MET A 64 -4.63 7.13 1.11
N HIS A 65 -5.44 6.19 0.63
CA HIS A 65 -6.90 6.29 0.75
C HIS A 65 -7.32 6.37 2.21
N LYS A 66 -6.84 5.46 3.07
CA LYS A 66 -7.12 5.52 4.52
C LYS A 66 -6.64 6.83 5.16
N ALA A 67 -5.46 7.31 4.78
CA ALA A 67 -4.95 8.59 5.27
C ALA A 67 -5.85 9.77 4.87
N THR A 68 -6.39 9.75 3.65
CA THR A 68 -7.32 10.78 3.13
C THR A 68 -8.64 10.76 3.87
N ASP A 69 -9.19 9.56 4.12
CA ASP A 69 -10.44 9.40 4.87
C ASP A 69 -10.26 9.92 6.30
N ASN A 70 -9.19 9.49 7.00
CA ASN A 70 -8.87 9.96 8.35
C ASN A 70 -8.66 11.49 8.41
N ALA A 71 -7.99 12.07 7.42
CA ALA A 71 -7.78 13.52 7.35
C ALA A 71 -9.10 14.27 7.15
N THR A 72 -10.02 13.69 6.37
CA THR A 72 -11.36 14.27 6.13
C THR A 72 -12.19 14.25 7.40
N GLU A 73 -12.20 13.13 8.13
CA GLU A 73 -12.86 13.03 9.44
C GLU A 73 -12.30 14.06 10.43
N LEU A 74 -10.97 14.19 10.52
CA LEU A 74 -10.33 15.16 11.40
C LEU A 74 -10.70 16.60 11.01
N ARG A 75 -10.70 16.92 9.71
CA ARG A 75 -11.11 18.24 9.21
C ARG A 75 -12.54 18.57 9.64
N ASP A 76 -13.45 17.62 9.52
CA ASP A 76 -14.86 17.85 9.83
C ASP A 76 -15.08 18.04 11.35
N ALA A 77 -14.36 17.27 12.16
CA ALA A 77 -14.33 17.46 13.62
C ALA A 77 -13.78 18.85 14.01
N LEU A 78 -12.65 19.27 13.41
CA LEU A 78 -12.06 20.59 13.66
C LEU A 78 -12.99 21.72 13.19
N LYS A 79 -13.66 21.56 12.05
CA LYS A 79 -14.64 22.53 11.53
C LYS A 79 -15.83 22.69 12.48
N LEU A 80 -16.33 21.59 13.06
CA LEU A 80 -17.38 21.64 14.07
C LEU A 80 -16.91 22.40 15.31
N SER A 81 -15.71 22.09 15.82
CA SER A 81 -15.12 22.79 16.95
C SER A 81 -14.93 24.28 16.69
N TYR A 82 -14.44 24.63 15.50
CA TYR A 82 -14.28 26.02 15.06
C TYR A 82 -15.61 26.78 15.06
N ASN A 83 -16.67 26.19 14.51
CA ASN A 83 -17.99 26.83 14.49
C ASN A 83 -18.56 27.04 15.89
N LYS A 84 -18.38 26.07 16.80
CA LYS A 84 -18.78 26.20 18.20
C LYS A 84 -18.01 27.33 18.90
N ALA A 85 -16.70 27.37 18.75
CA ALA A 85 -15.86 28.42 19.30
C ALA A 85 -16.22 29.81 18.75
N ARG A 86 -16.50 29.90 17.43
CA ARG A 86 -16.97 31.15 16.81
C ARG A 86 -18.28 31.64 17.42
N GLN A 87 -19.26 30.75 17.59
CA GLN A 87 -20.54 31.10 18.20
C GLN A 87 -20.36 31.56 19.64
N ALA A 88 -19.54 30.85 20.43
CA ALA A 88 -19.25 31.23 21.81
C ALA A 88 -18.56 32.61 21.91
N SER A 89 -17.65 32.93 20.98
CA SER A 89 -17.02 34.25 20.90
C SER A 89 -18.05 35.35 20.64
N ILE A 90 -18.92 35.17 19.64
CA ILE A 90 -19.98 36.13 19.30
C ILE A 90 -20.92 36.34 20.49
N THR A 91 -21.33 35.26 21.17
CA THR A 91 -22.20 35.38 22.34
C THR A 91 -21.52 36.12 23.49
N ASN A 92 -20.23 35.89 23.73
CA ASN A 92 -19.48 36.58 24.77
C ASN A 92 -19.34 38.08 24.45
N GLU A 93 -19.00 38.42 23.21
CA GLU A 93 -18.94 39.82 22.76
C GLU A 93 -20.29 40.53 22.94
N ILE A 94 -21.40 39.88 22.59
CA ILE A 94 -22.74 40.45 22.79
C ILE A 94 -23.04 40.64 24.29
N LEU A 95 -22.71 39.67 25.14
CA LEU A 95 -22.90 39.77 26.58
C LEU A 95 -22.07 40.90 27.20
N GLU A 96 -20.84 41.09 26.74
CA GLU A 96 -19.98 42.21 27.16
C GLU A 96 -20.57 43.56 26.74
N ILE A 97 -21.08 43.68 25.51
CA ILE A 97 -21.72 44.91 25.01
C ILE A 97 -22.97 45.25 25.84
N VAL A 98 -23.85 44.28 26.09
CA VAL A 98 -25.08 44.51 26.86
C VAL A 98 -24.76 44.83 28.32
N GLY A 99 -23.87 44.06 28.96
CA GLY A 99 -23.46 44.31 30.34
C GLY A 99 -22.78 45.67 30.52
N GLY A 100 -21.95 46.09 29.55
CA GLY A 100 -21.34 47.42 29.54
C GLY A 100 -22.37 48.55 29.35
N ALA A 101 -23.34 48.36 28.46
CA ALA A 101 -24.41 49.33 28.23
C ALA A 101 -25.34 49.49 29.45
N GLU A 102 -25.71 48.38 30.11
CA GLU A 102 -26.51 48.43 31.34
C GLU A 102 -25.77 49.11 32.50
N ALA A 103 -24.46 48.90 32.63
CA ALA A 103 -23.63 49.54 33.66
C ALA A 103 -23.52 51.07 33.49
N LEU A 104 -23.77 51.61 32.30
CA LEU A 104 -23.80 53.04 32.02
C LEU A 104 -25.17 53.69 32.25
N ASN A 105 -26.23 52.89 32.37
CA ASN A 105 -27.62 53.37 32.50
C ASN A 105 -28.07 53.54 33.96
N ASN A 106 -27.19 53.27 34.92
CA ASN A 106 -27.39 53.39 36.37
C ASN A 106 -26.30 54.30 36.95
#